data_AF-A0A087NIR2-F1
#
_entry.id   AF-A0A087NIR2-F1
#
_cell.length_a   1.000
_cell.length_b   1.000
_cell.length_c   1.000
_cell.angle_alpha   90.00
_cell.angle_beta   90.00
_cell.angle_gamma   90.00
#
_symmetry.space_group_name_H-M   'P 1'
#
loop_
_entity.id
_entity.type
_entity.pdbx_description
1 polymer ?
#
loop_
_entity_poly.entity_id
_entity_poly.type
_entity_poly.pdbx_seq_one_letter_code
_entity_poly.pdbx_strand_id
1 'polypeptide(L)'
;MNGRLFAQRVRTPHFTQAMRDHLLDAARHDWSGVSPAIFGSLFQSVMDAKERRAKGAHYTTEANIMKVIGPLFLDDLKSELAAIIARRTGPWASFRTSWRG
;
A
#
# COMPACT_ATOMS: atom_id res chain seq x y z
N MET A 1 -7.14 -9.44 -15.86
CA MET A 1 -7.83 -8.55 -14.91
C MET A 1 -9.25 -9.04 -14.76
N ASN A 2 -9.71 -9.35 -13.55
CA ASN A 2 -11.13 -9.48 -13.20
C ASN A 2 -11.28 -9.24 -11.68
N GLY A 3 -12.30 -8.48 -11.30
CA GLY A 3 -12.57 -7.92 -9.96
C GLY A 3 -13.58 -6.77 -10.10
N ARG A 4 -14.05 -6.19 -8.99
CA ARG A 4 -15.10 -5.14 -9.04
C ARG A 4 -14.69 -3.88 -9.83
N LEU A 5 -13.39 -3.65 -10.02
CA LEU A 5 -12.85 -2.44 -10.65
C LEU A 5 -13.33 -2.21 -12.10
N PHE A 6 -13.48 -3.28 -12.89
CA PHE A 6 -13.93 -3.20 -14.30
C PHE A 6 -15.33 -3.78 -14.51
N ALA A 7 -16.07 -4.03 -13.43
CA ALA A 7 -17.38 -4.67 -13.50
C ALA A 7 -18.46 -3.75 -14.09
N GLN A 8 -18.26 -2.43 -14.02
CA GLN A 8 -19.19 -1.44 -14.56
C GLN A 8 -18.73 -0.96 -15.93
N ARG A 9 -19.68 -0.78 -16.84
CA ARG A 9 -19.44 -0.08 -18.10
C ARG A 9 -19.54 1.42 -17.85
N VAL A 10 -18.45 2.14 -18.07
CA VAL A 10 -18.41 3.60 -18.05
C VAL A 10 -18.42 4.13 -19.48
N ARG A 11 -19.02 5.31 -19.69
CA ARG A 11 -19.01 5.97 -21.00
C ARG A 11 -17.58 6.41 -21.32
N THR A 12 -17.14 6.20 -22.55
CA THR A 12 -15.85 6.71 -23.04
C THR A 12 -15.85 8.24 -22.96
N PRO A 13 -14.93 8.86 -22.22
CA PRO A 13 -14.85 10.32 -22.17
C PRO A 13 -14.29 10.88 -23.49
N HIS A 14 -14.69 12.10 -23.82
CA HIS A 14 -14.12 12.82 -24.94
C HIS A 14 -12.76 13.41 -24.53
N PHE A 15 -11.74 13.26 -25.39
CA PHE A 15 -10.39 13.77 -25.13
C PHE A 15 -10.08 14.95 -26.05
N THR A 16 -9.47 15.98 -25.49
CA THR A 16 -8.74 16.99 -26.27
C THR A 16 -7.30 16.53 -26.50
N GLN A 17 -6.58 17.22 -27.39
CA GLN A 17 -5.15 16.97 -27.61
C GLN A 17 -4.34 17.12 -26.32
N ALA A 18 -4.56 18.21 -25.56
CA ALA A 18 -3.88 18.45 -24.29
C ALA A 18 -4.15 17.33 -23.26
N MET A 19 -5.39 16.84 -23.15
CA MET A 19 -5.72 15.72 -22.25
C MET A 19 -4.99 14.44 -22.65
N ARG A 20 -4.87 14.17 -23.95
CA ARG A 20 -4.12 13.02 -24.46
C ARG A 20 -2.65 13.13 -24.11
N ASP A 21 -2.05 14.31 -24.28
CA ASP A 21 -0.63 14.52 -24.02
C ASP A 21 -0.31 14.32 -22.53
N HIS A 22 -1.14 14.86 -21.62
CA HIS A 22 -1.01 14.61 -20.18
C HIS A 22 -1.16 13.13 -19.81
N LEU A 23 -2.09 12.40 -20.44
CA LEU A 23 -2.25 10.97 -20.19
C LEU A 23 -1.00 10.19 -20.62
N LEU A 24 -0.40 10.55 -21.75
CA LEU A 24 0.83 9.91 -22.24
C LEU A 24 2.04 10.25 -21.38
N ASP A 25 2.15 11.48 -20.88
CA ASP A 25 3.18 11.87 -19.92
C ASP A 25 3.09 11.03 -18.64
N ALA A 26 1.88 10.91 -18.07
CA ALA A 26 1.65 10.08 -16.90
C ALA A 26 1.97 8.60 -17.17
N ALA A 27 1.60 8.07 -18.34
CA ALA A 27 1.87 6.68 -18.72
C ALA A 27 3.36 6.35 -18.90
N ARG A 28 4.20 7.37 -19.14
CA ARG A 28 5.67 7.20 -19.26
C ARG A 28 6.39 7.12 -17.92
N HIS A 29 5.76 7.53 -16.82
CA HIS A 29 6.37 7.41 -15.49
C HIS A 29 6.44 5.95 -15.05
N ASP A 30 7.48 5.60 -14.30
CA ASP A 30 7.55 4.31 -13.62
C ASP A 30 6.67 4.35 -12.35
N TRP A 31 5.58 3.60 -12.39
CA TRP A 31 4.62 3.48 -11.27
C TRP A 31 4.95 2.32 -10.32
N SER A 32 6.10 1.66 -10.47
CA SER A 32 6.52 0.57 -9.57
C SER A 32 6.65 1.01 -8.11
N GLY A 33 7.00 2.29 -7.88
CA GLY A 33 7.19 2.89 -6.55
C GLY A 33 5.96 3.57 -5.95
N VAL A 34 4.74 3.27 -6.41
CA VAL A 34 3.53 3.90 -5.88
C VAL A 34 3.38 3.62 -4.38
N SER A 35 3.37 4.70 -3.59
CA SER A 35 3.24 4.66 -2.13
C SER A 35 1.92 5.30 -1.66
N PRO A 36 1.49 5.04 -0.40
CA PRO A 36 0.31 5.67 0.17
C PRO A 36 0.29 7.20 0.10
N ALA A 37 1.46 7.84 0.12
CA ALA A 37 1.59 9.30 0.01
C ALA A 37 1.10 9.84 -1.34
N ILE A 38 1.32 9.10 -2.45
CA ILE A 38 0.85 9.47 -3.79
C ILE A 38 -0.68 9.43 -3.86
N PHE A 39 -1.31 8.43 -3.24
CA PHE A 39 -2.77 8.40 -3.14
C PHE A 39 -3.30 9.53 -2.26
N GLY A 40 -2.64 9.79 -1.13
CA GLY A 40 -2.99 10.90 -0.24
C GLY A 40 -2.98 12.26 -0.94
N SER A 41 -1.92 12.56 -1.70
CA SER A 41 -1.81 13.82 -2.44
C SER A 41 -2.83 13.91 -3.57
N LEU A 42 -3.09 12.81 -4.30
CA LEU A 42 -4.11 12.75 -5.34
C LEU A 42 -5.49 13.09 -4.79
N PHE A 43 -5.94 12.39 -3.74
CA PHE A 43 -7.25 12.66 -3.12
C PHE A 43 -7.37 14.09 -2.60
N GLN A 44 -6.31 14.65 -2.03
CA GLN A 44 -6.31 16.02 -1.54
C GLN A 44 -6.32 17.07 -2.65
N SER A 45 -5.75 16.75 -3.82
CA SER A 45 -5.66 17.66 -4.98
C SER A 45 -6.95 17.77 -5.78
N VAL A 46 -7.77 16.72 -5.80
CA VAL A 46 -9.04 16.68 -6.55
C VAL A 46 -10.24 17.20 -5.76
N MET A 47 -10.08 17.45 -4.46
CA MET A 47 -11.13 17.98 -3.59
C MET A 47 -11.08 19.50 -3.48
N ASP A 48 -12.25 20.15 -3.50
CA ASP A 48 -12.37 21.57 -3.18
C ASP A 48 -11.88 21.84 -1.73
N ALA A 49 -11.19 22.97 -1.52
CA ALA A 49 -10.56 23.28 -0.25
C ALA A 49 -11.57 23.43 0.91
N LYS A 50 -12.77 23.95 0.64
CA LYS A 50 -13.85 24.10 1.63
C LYS A 50 -14.47 22.75 1.96
N GLU A 51 -14.68 21.92 0.94
CA GLU A 51 -15.19 20.56 1.10
C GLU A 51 -14.21 19.66 1.87
N ARG A 52 -12.92 19.75 1.57
CA ARG A 52 -11.84 19.02 2.26
C ARG A 52 -11.82 19.31 3.76
N ARG A 53 -11.95 20.60 4.15
CA ARG A 53 -11.99 21.01 5.55
C ARG A 53 -13.25 20.52 6.27
N ALA A 54 -14.40 20.61 5.62
CA ALA A 54 -15.67 20.17 6.20
C ALA A 54 -15.73 18.65 6.42
N LYS A 55 -15.12 17.85 5.54
CA LYS A 55 -15.11 16.38 5.62
C LYS A 55 -13.94 15.79 6.41
N GLY A 56 -13.00 16.63 6.88
CA GLY A 56 -11.78 16.16 7.53
C GLY A 56 -10.93 15.26 6.62
N ALA A 57 -10.97 15.47 5.29
CA ALA A 57 -10.30 14.63 4.29
C ALA A 57 -8.80 14.92 4.22
N HIS A 58 -8.12 14.67 5.34
CA HIS A 58 -6.67 14.79 5.47
C HIS A 58 -6.05 13.40 5.41
N TYR A 59 -5.11 13.23 4.49
CA TYR A 59 -4.31 12.02 4.45
C TYR A 59 -3.48 11.92 5.74
N THR A 60 -3.53 10.74 6.38
CA THR A 60 -2.69 10.41 7.52
C THR A 60 -1.39 9.81 7.03
N THR A 61 -0.26 10.40 7.42
CA THR A 61 1.06 9.91 7.01
C THR A 61 1.33 8.49 7.48
N GLU A 62 2.15 7.75 6.73
CA GLU A 62 2.59 6.41 7.11
C GLU A 62 3.16 6.37 8.53
N ALA A 63 4.00 7.35 8.89
CA ALA A 63 4.56 7.45 10.24
C ALA A 63 3.47 7.56 11.33
N ASN A 64 2.39 8.31 11.08
CA ASN A 64 1.29 8.44 12.03
C ASN A 64 0.39 7.20 12.06
N ILE A 65 0.20 6.52 10.91
CA ILE A 65 -0.46 5.20 10.87
C ILE A 65 0.32 4.21 11.73
N MET A 66 1.64 4.14 11.56
CA MET A 66 2.52 3.23 12.30
C MET A 66 2.49 3.48 13.81
N LYS A 67 2.41 4.74 14.26
CA LYS A 67 2.25 5.08 15.69
C LYS A 67 0.98 4.49 16.31
N VAL A 68 -0.07 4.27 15.51
CA VAL A 68 -1.33 3.69 15.98
C VAL A 68 -1.29 2.18 15.86
N ILE A 69 -1.01 1.65 14.65
CA ILE A 69 -1.13 0.20 14.42
C ILE A 69 -0.01 -0.62 15.07
N GLY A 70 1.17 0.00 15.28
CA GLY A 70 2.32 -0.59 15.97
C GLY A 70 1.92 -1.19 17.33
N PRO A 71 1.62 -0.32 18.31
CA PRO A 71 1.22 -0.79 19.65
C PRO A 71 -0.17 -1.42 19.69
N LEU A 72 -1.05 -1.16 18.71
CA LEU A 72 -2.41 -1.72 18.72
C LEU A 72 -2.43 -3.23 18.43
N PHE A 73 -1.56 -3.72 17.53
CA PHE A 73 -1.48 -5.15 17.20
C PHE A 73 -0.20 -5.56 16.47
N LEU A 74 0.44 -4.67 15.70
CA LEU A 74 1.49 -5.06 14.76
C LEU A 74 2.78 -5.50 15.47
N ASP A 75 3.10 -4.90 16.62
CA ASP A 75 4.31 -5.24 17.37
C ASP A 75 4.21 -6.62 18.03
N ASP A 76 3.01 -6.99 18.50
CA ASP A 76 2.74 -8.32 19.06
C ASP A 76 2.85 -9.40 17.97
N LEU A 77 2.25 -9.16 16.80
CA LEU A 77 2.35 -10.09 15.66
C LEU A 77 3.78 -10.30 15.18
N LYS A 78 4.60 -9.23 15.15
CA LYS A 78 6.02 -9.34 14.82
C LYS A 78 6.79 -10.16 15.85
N SER A 79 6.49 -9.97 17.13
CA SER A 79 7.12 -10.69 18.23
C SER A 79 6.77 -12.18 18.18
N GLU A 80 5.50 -12.50 17.92
CA GLU A 80 5.03 -13.88 17.73
C GLU A 80 5.73 -14.56 16.54
N LEU A 81 5.79 -13.86 15.39
CA LEU A 81 6.47 -14.36 14.20
C LEU A 81 7.97 -14.64 14.49
N ALA A 82 8.65 -13.74 15.18
CA ALA A 82 10.06 -13.91 15.55
C ALA A 82 10.25 -15.14 16.44
N ALA A 83 9.37 -15.36 17.42
CA ALA A 83 9.41 -16.52 18.30
C ALA A 83 9.19 -17.84 17.52
N ILE A 84 8.26 -17.87 16.56
CA ILE A 84 8.01 -19.04 15.71
C ILE A 84 9.21 -19.35 14.82
N ILE A 85 9.79 -18.33 14.17
CA ILE A 85 10.98 -18.50 13.33
C ILE A 85 12.13 -19.08 14.15
N ALA A 86 12.39 -18.53 15.35
CA ALA A 86 13.43 -19.01 16.25
C ALA A 86 13.23 -20.48 16.66
N ARG A 87 11.98 -20.90 16.93
CA ARG A 87 11.64 -22.30 17.23
C ARG A 87 11.89 -23.22 16.03
N ARG A 88 11.61 -22.77 14.81
CA ARG A 88 11.84 -23.55 13.58
C ARG A 88 13.32 -23.71 13.25
N THR A 89 14.15 -22.76 13.66
CA THR A 89 15.62 -22.83 13.56
C THR A 89 16.29 -23.46 14.79
N GLY A 90 15.50 -23.92 15.77
CA GLY A 90 15.97 -24.62 16.97
C GLY A 90 16.51 -26.03 16.69
N PRO A 91 16.82 -26.84 17.73
CA PRO A 91 17.77 -27.98 17.75
C PRO A 91 17.62 -29.08 16.66
N TRP A 92 16.52 -29.09 15.91
CA TRP A 92 16.31 -29.98 14.77
C TRP A 92 17.31 -29.76 13.62
N ALA A 93 17.95 -28.59 13.55
CA ALA A 93 19.06 -28.36 12.61
C ALA A 93 20.32 -29.15 12.99
N SER A 94 20.62 -29.36 14.27
CA SER A 94 21.76 -30.20 14.70
C SER A 94 21.44 -31.70 14.68
N PHE A 95 20.15 -32.06 14.76
CA PHE A 95 19.69 -33.45 14.70
C PHE A 95 19.81 -34.09 13.30
N ARG A 96 19.95 -33.31 12.23
CA ARG A 96 20.19 -33.84 10.85
C ARG A 96 21.66 -34.17 10.57
N THR A 97 22.60 -33.69 11.39
CA THR A 97 24.04 -33.96 11.24
C THR A 97 24.53 -35.13 12.09
N SER A 98 23.76 -35.65 13.06
CA SER A 98 24.12 -36.85 13.83
C SER A 98 23.68 -38.18 13.19
N TRP A 99 22.92 -38.13 12.08
CA TRP A 99 22.42 -39.29 11.33
C TRP A 99 23.05 -39.47 9.94
N ARG A 100 24.09 -38.71 9.59
CA ARG A 100 25.05 -39.09 8.56
C ARG A 100 26.39 -39.27 9.26
N GLY A 101 26.94 -40.48 9.13
CA GLY A 101 28.09 -40.96 9.88
C GLY A 101 29.41 -40.27 9.61
#